data_AF-A0A2E2XL00-F1
#
_entry.id   AF-A0A2E2XL00-F1
#
_cell.length_a   1.000
_cell.length_b   1.000
_cell.length_c   1.000
_cell.angle_alpha   90.00
_cell.angle_beta   90.00
_cell.angle_gamma   90.00
#
_symmetry.space_group_name_H-M   'P 1'
#
loop_
_entity.id
_entity.type
_entity.pdbx_description
1 polymer ?
#
loop_
_entity_poly.entity_id
_entity_poly.type
_entity_poly.pdbx_seq_one_letter_code
_entity_poly.pdbx_strand_id
1 'polypeptide(L)'
;MRARLILILASAILLAACSSQEEQGPKHTTEKDFYEAAQKQLKSRQWEFAIDNLQALEANFPFGTYAEQAQLELIYAYYRNYEHEASTAAADRFIRLHPQHRNADYAYYMKGLSSFTEGSGMFERFIPTDLTSRDPGAARQSFAHFSQLLARYPNSQYAPDARKRMIYLRNLLARYEIHVANYYLKRGAYIAAANRGRYVVENFQQTPAVPDALAIMVQSYHLLEMDDLGQNSLQTLQANYPKHPALAKNGDFNFQHSSRLGDRSWVSYATFGLFDKKDPPGFDSRVLYNPEYANEGNFDQAEQYQQPDSEQGRSWLNVLTFGLFG
;
A
#
# COMPACT_ATOMS: atom_id res chain seq x y z
N MET A 1 -30.98 3.06 50.58
CA MET A 1 -29.84 2.20 51.00
C MET A 1 -29.85 0.82 50.35
N ARG A 2 -30.98 0.07 50.34
CA ARG A 2 -31.04 -1.29 49.76
C ARG A 2 -30.65 -1.39 48.28
N ALA A 3 -31.07 -0.44 47.44
CA ALA A 3 -30.70 -0.42 46.02
C ALA A 3 -29.20 -0.17 45.75
N ARG A 4 -28.53 0.62 46.60
CA ARG A 4 -27.08 0.88 46.48
C ARG A 4 -26.26 -0.35 46.88
N LEU A 5 -26.72 -1.08 47.90
CA LEU A 5 -26.13 -2.36 48.31
C LEU A 5 -26.25 -3.43 47.23
N ILE A 6 -27.40 -3.51 46.55
CA ILE A 6 -27.60 -4.46 45.44
C ILE A 6 -26.68 -4.11 44.25
N LEU A 7 -26.52 -2.82 43.93
CA LEU A 7 -25.65 -2.38 42.83
C LEU A 7 -24.17 -2.67 43.10
N ILE A 8 -23.71 -2.47 44.35
CA ILE A 8 -22.34 -2.78 44.76
C ILE A 8 -22.10 -4.29 44.72
N LEU A 9 -23.05 -5.10 45.20
CA LEU A 9 -22.94 -6.56 45.16
C LEU A 9 -22.92 -7.10 43.73
N ALA A 10 -23.75 -6.55 42.83
CA ALA A 10 -23.75 -6.90 41.41
C ALA A 10 -22.43 -6.53 40.71
N SER A 11 -21.84 -5.37 41.05
CA SER A 11 -20.53 -4.96 40.52
C SER A 11 -19.39 -5.88 40.98
N ALA A 12 -19.45 -6.39 42.22
CA ALA A 12 -18.46 -7.32 42.75
C ALA A 12 -18.53 -8.70 42.08
N ILE A 13 -19.74 -9.16 41.73
CA ILE A 13 -19.93 -10.44 41.00
C ILE A 13 -19.41 -10.33 39.56
N LEU A 14 -19.59 -9.18 38.91
CA LEU A 14 -19.04 -8.92 37.57
C LEU A 14 -17.51 -8.86 37.56
N LEU A 15 -16.89 -8.38 38.64
CA LEU A 15 -15.42 -8.36 38.79
C LEU A 15 -14.84 -9.75 39.09
N ALA A 16 -15.58 -10.63 39.78
CA ALA A 16 -15.14 -11.99 40.06
C ALA A 16 -15.23 -12.93 38.84
N ALA A 17 -16.05 -12.60 37.83
CA ALA A 17 -16.22 -13.40 36.62
C ALA A 17 -15.00 -13.38 35.68
N CYS A 18 -14.06 -12.44 35.87
CA CYS A 18 -12.85 -12.33 35.04
C CYS A 18 -11.59 -12.95 35.67
N SER A 19 -11.68 -13.60 36.83
CA SER A 19 -10.51 -14.06 37.60
C SER A 19 -10.21 -15.57 37.50
N SER A 20 -10.99 -16.38 36.76
CA SER A 20 -10.67 -17.78 36.56
C SER A 20 -9.72 -17.99 35.37
N GLN A 21 -8.47 -17.58 35.52
CA GLN A 21 -7.41 -18.01 34.62
C GLN A 21 -6.69 -19.19 35.29
N GLU A 22 -7.19 -20.38 34.97
CA GLU A 22 -6.61 -21.63 35.42
C GLU A 22 -5.24 -21.79 34.73
N GLU A 23 -4.16 -21.68 35.51
CA GLU A 23 -2.81 -22.04 35.07
C GLU A 23 -2.78 -23.53 34.79
N GLN A 24 -2.95 -23.90 33.52
CA GLN A 24 -2.84 -25.30 33.11
C GLN A 24 -1.38 -25.63 32.83
N GLY A 25 -0.73 -26.23 33.84
CA GLY A 25 0.40 -27.14 33.61
C GLY A 25 0.03 -28.23 32.58
N PRO A 26 1.03 -28.90 31.98
CA PRO A 26 1.06 -29.21 30.55
C PRO A 26 -0.18 -29.97 30.06
N LYS A 27 -0.96 -29.33 29.19
CA LYS A 27 -2.16 -29.92 28.53
C LYS A 27 -1.84 -31.11 27.62
N HIS A 28 -0.58 -31.24 27.18
CA HIS A 28 -0.11 -32.24 26.23
C HIS A 28 1.26 -32.77 26.66
N THR A 29 1.48 -34.08 26.52
CA THR A 29 2.68 -34.75 27.06
C THR A 29 3.60 -35.27 25.97
N THR A 30 3.05 -35.61 24.81
CA THR A 30 3.82 -36.10 23.67
C THR A 30 3.86 -35.07 22.55
N GLU A 31 4.89 -35.14 21.70
CA GLU A 31 5.01 -34.31 20.50
C GLU A 31 3.74 -34.38 19.63
N LYS A 32 3.22 -35.59 19.44
CA LYS A 32 2.01 -35.84 18.66
C LYS A 32 0.79 -35.15 19.25
N ASP A 33 0.64 -35.16 20.58
CA ASP A 33 -0.50 -34.51 21.23
C ASP A 33 -0.51 -32.99 20.98
N PHE A 34 0.66 -32.34 21.10
CA PHE A 34 0.81 -30.92 20.77
C PHE A 34 0.46 -30.65 19.30
N TYR A 35 0.98 -31.48 18.39
CA TYR A 35 0.75 -31.31 16.96
C TYR A 35 -0.73 -31.47 16.60
N GLU A 36 -1.39 -32.52 17.10
CA GLU A 36 -2.82 -32.76 16.84
C GLU A 36 -3.72 -31.65 17.43
N ALA A 37 -3.37 -31.14 18.60
CA ALA A 37 -4.06 -30.00 19.21
C ALA A 37 -3.91 -28.73 18.36
N ALA A 38 -2.69 -28.40 17.95
CA ALA A 38 -2.41 -27.28 17.05
C ALA A 38 -3.18 -27.42 15.73
N GLN A 39 -3.16 -28.59 15.11
CA GLN A 39 -3.90 -28.88 13.87
C GLN A 39 -5.42 -28.66 14.02
N LYS A 40 -6.01 -29.07 15.15
CA LYS A 40 -7.42 -28.81 15.45
C LYS A 40 -7.71 -27.32 15.53
N GLN A 41 -6.85 -26.57 16.22
CA GLN A 41 -7.00 -25.12 16.42
C GLN A 41 -6.81 -24.35 15.10
N LEU A 42 -5.82 -24.71 14.29
CA LEU A 42 -5.62 -24.15 12.94
C LEU A 42 -6.87 -24.35 12.06
N LYS A 43 -7.44 -25.56 12.06
CA LYS A 43 -8.68 -25.87 11.32
C LYS A 43 -9.87 -25.07 11.83
N SER A 44 -9.97 -24.88 13.15
CA SER A 44 -11.00 -24.07 13.81
C SER A 44 -10.71 -22.57 13.81
N ARG A 45 -9.63 -22.11 13.16
CA ARG A 45 -9.20 -20.70 13.11
C ARG A 45 -8.91 -20.06 14.47
N GLN A 46 -8.55 -20.88 15.44
CA GLN A 46 -8.12 -20.47 16.78
C GLN A 46 -6.61 -20.22 16.75
N TRP A 47 -6.20 -19.12 16.11
CA TRP A 47 -4.78 -18.86 15.80
C TRP A 47 -3.91 -18.73 17.04
N GLU A 48 -4.34 -17.96 18.04
CA GLU A 48 -3.63 -17.79 19.32
C GLU A 48 -3.30 -19.14 19.98
N PHE A 49 -4.32 -19.99 20.18
CA PHE A 49 -4.12 -21.30 20.79
C PHE A 49 -3.26 -22.22 19.93
N ALA A 50 -3.35 -22.11 18.60
CA ALA A 50 -2.48 -22.86 17.70
C ALA A 50 -1.02 -22.41 17.84
N ILE A 51 -0.77 -21.10 17.94
CA ILE A 51 0.56 -20.53 18.16
C ILE A 51 1.15 -21.07 19.47
N ASP A 52 0.38 -21.04 20.56
CA ASP A 52 0.82 -21.55 21.87
C ASP A 52 1.27 -23.02 21.78
N ASN A 53 0.46 -23.88 21.14
CA ASN A 53 0.77 -25.31 21.02
C ASN A 53 1.94 -25.58 20.07
N LEU A 54 2.08 -24.81 18.99
CA LEU A 54 3.20 -24.93 18.06
C LEU A 54 4.51 -24.46 18.71
N GLN A 55 4.50 -23.35 19.43
CA GLN A 55 5.67 -22.88 20.20
C GLN A 55 6.06 -23.89 21.29
N ALA A 56 5.08 -24.44 22.01
CA ALA A 56 5.32 -25.46 23.02
C ALA A 56 5.90 -26.74 22.39
N LEU A 57 5.43 -27.15 21.21
CA LEU A 57 6.01 -28.27 20.46
C LEU A 57 7.48 -28.01 20.13
N GLU A 58 7.80 -26.83 19.57
CA GLU A 58 9.19 -26.46 19.23
C GLU A 58 10.11 -26.42 20.45
N ALA A 59 9.62 -25.91 21.58
CA ALA A 59 10.41 -25.78 22.80
C ALA A 59 10.71 -27.15 23.45
N ASN A 60 9.73 -28.07 23.45
CA ASN A 60 9.87 -29.37 24.10
C ASN A 60 10.48 -30.43 23.17
N PHE A 61 10.24 -30.33 21.85
CA PHE A 61 10.61 -31.35 20.85
C PHE A 61 11.28 -30.73 19.61
N PRO A 62 12.41 -29.99 19.75
CA PRO A 62 13.03 -29.25 18.64
C PRO A 62 13.55 -30.12 17.48
N PHE A 63 13.76 -31.41 17.71
CA PHE A 63 14.22 -32.40 16.72
C PHE A 63 13.20 -33.53 16.51
N GLY A 64 11.96 -33.30 16.91
CA GLY A 64 10.89 -34.28 16.78
C GLY A 64 10.43 -34.49 15.33
N THR A 65 9.55 -35.47 15.13
CA THR A 65 9.06 -35.86 13.79
C THR A 65 8.25 -34.74 13.11
N TYR A 66 7.56 -33.92 13.91
CA TYR A 66 6.70 -32.82 13.47
C TYR A 66 7.39 -31.46 13.58
N ALA A 67 8.61 -31.38 14.11
CA ALA A 67 9.27 -30.11 14.43
C ALA A 67 9.38 -29.15 13.23
N GLU A 68 9.87 -29.63 12.07
CA GLU A 68 10.01 -28.79 10.87
C GLU A 68 8.66 -28.36 10.31
N GLN A 69 7.66 -29.25 10.35
CA GLN A 69 6.31 -28.94 9.88
C GLN A 69 5.60 -27.95 10.82
N ALA A 70 5.77 -28.09 12.13
CA ALA A 70 5.25 -27.16 13.13
C ALA A 70 5.82 -25.74 12.94
N GLN A 71 7.11 -25.62 12.60
CA GLN A 71 7.71 -24.32 12.26
C GLN A 71 7.04 -23.65 11.06
N LEU A 72 6.75 -24.40 9.98
CA LEU A 72 6.05 -23.87 8.81
C LEU A 72 4.63 -23.43 9.15
N GLU A 73 3.95 -24.19 9.98
CA GLU A 73 2.59 -23.90 10.43
C GLU A 73 2.54 -22.72 11.40
N LEU A 74 3.58 -22.53 12.19
CA LEU A 74 3.72 -21.39 13.09
C LEU A 74 3.84 -20.08 12.30
N ILE A 75 4.62 -20.07 11.21
CA ILE A 75 4.66 -18.93 10.26
C ILE A 75 3.24 -18.59 9.77
N TYR A 76 2.50 -19.61 9.34
CA TYR A 76 1.14 -19.42 8.87
C TYR A 76 0.21 -18.90 9.98
N ALA A 77 0.29 -19.47 11.18
CA ALA A 77 -0.53 -19.08 12.31
C ALA A 77 -0.32 -17.61 12.67
N TYR A 78 0.94 -17.15 12.79
CA TYR A 78 1.26 -15.73 13.00
C TYR A 78 0.69 -14.83 11.91
N TYR A 79 0.89 -15.19 10.65
CA TYR A 79 0.34 -14.44 9.52
C TYR A 79 -1.19 -14.30 9.62
N ARG A 80 -1.89 -15.39 9.99
CA ARG A 80 -3.35 -15.41 10.13
C ARG A 80 -3.84 -14.68 11.38
N ASN A 81 -3.00 -14.56 12.41
CA ASN A 81 -3.26 -13.79 13.62
C ASN A 81 -2.95 -12.29 13.47
N TYR A 82 -2.56 -11.83 12.28
CA TYR A 82 -2.10 -10.46 12.01
C TYR A 82 -0.79 -10.08 12.73
N GLU A 83 0.00 -11.07 13.14
CA GLU A 83 1.35 -10.89 13.69
C GLU A 83 2.40 -11.00 12.58
N HIS A 84 2.40 -10.04 11.66
CA HIS A 84 3.23 -10.09 10.45
C HIS A 84 4.73 -10.07 10.74
N GLU A 85 5.18 -9.33 11.75
CA GLU A 85 6.58 -9.32 12.20
C GLU A 85 7.02 -10.68 12.75
N ALA A 86 6.18 -11.30 13.59
CA ALA A 86 6.44 -12.64 14.15
C ALA A 86 6.48 -13.71 13.05
N SER A 87 5.56 -13.64 12.09
CA SER A 87 5.57 -14.49 10.88
C SER A 87 6.87 -14.34 10.08
N THR A 88 7.32 -13.11 9.86
CA THR A 88 8.57 -12.80 9.14
C THR A 88 9.78 -13.37 9.89
N ALA A 89 9.83 -13.19 11.21
CA ALA A 89 10.91 -13.71 12.05
C ALA A 89 10.95 -15.24 12.09
N ALA A 90 9.78 -15.88 12.19
CA ALA A 90 9.65 -17.34 12.14
C ALA A 90 10.10 -17.89 10.77
N ALA A 91 9.74 -17.22 9.67
CA ALA A 91 10.18 -17.60 8.34
C ALA A 91 11.69 -17.49 8.18
N ASP A 92 12.30 -16.40 8.67
CA ASP A 92 13.76 -16.25 8.67
C ASP A 92 14.48 -17.31 9.50
N ARG A 93 13.88 -17.72 10.63
CA ARG A 93 14.40 -18.82 11.43
C ARG A 93 14.35 -20.14 10.65
N PHE A 94 13.21 -20.45 10.04
CA PHE A 94 13.04 -21.67 9.23
C PHE A 94 14.04 -21.74 8.08
N ILE A 95 14.16 -20.66 7.30
CA ILE A 95 15.07 -20.57 6.15
C ILE A 95 16.53 -20.81 6.56
N ARG A 96 16.93 -20.26 7.72
CA ARG A 96 18.30 -20.39 8.23
C ARG A 96 18.60 -21.78 8.77
N LEU A 97 17.65 -22.40 9.46
CA LEU A 97 17.82 -23.73 10.06
C LEU A 97 17.66 -24.85 9.03
N HIS A 98 16.77 -24.68 8.05
CA HIS A 98 16.36 -25.72 7.10
C HIS A 98 16.44 -25.26 5.63
N PRO A 99 17.59 -24.75 5.14
CA PRO A 99 17.70 -24.16 3.80
C PRO A 99 17.45 -25.14 2.64
N GLN A 100 17.64 -26.45 2.87
CA GLN A 100 17.43 -27.52 1.89
C GLN A 100 16.05 -28.18 2.00
N HIS A 101 15.18 -27.72 2.91
CA HIS A 101 13.87 -28.32 3.10
C HIS A 101 13.00 -28.14 1.85
N ARG A 102 12.18 -29.15 1.54
CA ARG A 102 11.35 -29.19 0.32
C ARG A 102 10.41 -27.97 0.21
N ASN A 103 9.94 -27.46 1.35
CA ASN A 103 9.03 -26.32 1.45
C ASN A 103 9.74 -25.03 1.89
N ALA A 104 11.06 -24.92 1.72
CA ALA A 104 11.76 -23.67 2.03
C ALA A 104 11.25 -22.48 1.18
N ASP A 105 10.80 -22.76 -0.05
CA ASP A 105 10.15 -21.79 -0.92
C ASP A 105 8.85 -21.22 -0.31
N TYR A 106 8.07 -22.03 0.41
CA TYR A 106 6.90 -21.56 1.17
C TYR A 106 7.29 -20.54 2.25
N ALA A 107 8.37 -20.78 3.01
CA ALA A 107 8.82 -19.84 4.02
C ALA A 107 9.25 -18.49 3.39
N TYR A 108 9.98 -18.53 2.26
CA TYR A 108 10.31 -17.33 1.50
C TYR A 108 9.06 -16.57 1.00
N TYR A 109 8.06 -17.31 0.52
CA TYR A 109 6.79 -16.73 0.07
C TYR A 109 6.02 -16.07 1.23
N MET A 110 5.86 -16.78 2.35
CA MET A 110 5.17 -16.25 3.53
C MET A 110 5.86 -15.04 4.13
N LYS A 111 7.20 -14.99 4.07
CA LYS A 111 7.98 -13.81 4.45
C LYS A 111 7.59 -12.59 3.61
N GLY A 112 7.55 -12.73 2.28
CA GLY A 112 7.14 -11.64 1.38
C GLY A 112 5.67 -11.25 1.55
N LEU A 113 4.79 -12.23 1.78
CA LEU A 113 3.36 -12.01 2.01
C LEU A 113 3.06 -11.30 3.33
N SER A 114 3.84 -11.58 4.38
CA SER A 114 3.69 -10.91 5.68
C SER A 114 4.02 -9.43 5.58
N SER A 115 5.15 -9.06 4.96
CA SER A 115 5.47 -7.64 4.70
C SER A 115 4.51 -6.97 3.70
N PHE A 116 3.90 -7.74 2.79
CA PHE A 116 2.89 -7.20 1.86
C PHE A 116 1.63 -6.76 2.60
N THR A 117 1.17 -7.58 3.54
CA THR A 117 -0.08 -7.36 4.28
C THR A 117 0.06 -6.37 5.41
N GLU A 118 1.24 -6.26 6.03
CA GLU A 118 1.54 -5.22 7.00
C GLU A 118 1.31 -3.80 6.44
N GLY A 119 1.63 -3.60 5.15
CA GLY A 119 1.37 -2.34 4.45
C GLY A 119 -0.09 -2.04 4.14
N SER A 120 -0.97 -3.05 4.24
CA SER A 120 -2.41 -2.95 4.00
C SER A 120 -3.17 -2.98 5.33
N GLY A 121 -3.45 -1.81 5.89
CA GLY A 121 -4.19 -1.65 7.13
C GLY A 121 -5.56 -2.34 7.14
N MET A 122 -5.91 -2.90 8.30
CA MET A 122 -7.16 -3.64 8.56
C MET A 122 -8.45 -2.91 8.13
N PHE A 123 -8.43 -1.58 8.09
CA PHE A 123 -9.59 -0.72 7.77
C PHE A 123 -9.61 -0.18 6.34
N GLU A 124 -8.65 -0.54 5.49
CA GLU A 124 -8.56 -0.01 4.11
C GLU A 124 -9.75 -0.40 3.23
N ARG A 125 -10.40 -1.54 3.53
CA ARG A 125 -11.64 -1.93 2.86
C ARG A 125 -12.82 -1.00 3.18
N PHE A 126 -12.75 -0.27 4.29
CA PHE A 126 -13.83 0.58 4.78
C PHE A 126 -13.54 2.08 4.63
N ILE A 127 -12.27 2.46 4.41
CA ILE A 127 -11.86 3.84 4.22
C ILE A 127 -11.03 3.93 2.92
N PRO A 128 -11.56 4.57 1.84
CA PRO A 128 -10.81 4.79 0.62
C PRO A 128 -9.63 5.71 0.92
N THR A 129 -8.46 5.11 1.09
CA THR A 129 -7.21 5.81 1.39
C THR A 129 -6.19 5.45 0.32
N ASP A 130 -5.55 6.48 -0.24
CA ASP A 130 -4.57 6.29 -1.31
C ASP A 130 -3.25 5.76 -0.74
N LEU A 131 -3.01 4.44 -0.89
CA LEU A 131 -1.83 3.76 -0.32
C LEU A 131 -0.52 4.28 -0.89
N THR A 132 -0.55 4.81 -2.10
CA THR A 132 0.63 5.35 -2.78
C THR A 132 1.13 6.64 -2.14
N SER A 133 0.39 7.24 -1.22
CA SER A 133 0.81 8.43 -0.46
C SER A 133 1.42 8.09 0.91
N ARG A 134 1.40 6.81 1.34
CA ARG A 134 1.91 6.35 2.64
C ARG A 134 3.40 5.97 2.57
N ASP A 135 4.04 5.75 3.72
CA ASP A 135 5.42 5.28 3.76
C ASP A 135 5.56 3.93 3.02
N PRO A 136 6.40 3.86 1.96
CA PRO A 136 6.57 2.65 1.16
C PRO A 136 7.49 1.61 1.81
N GLY A 137 7.95 1.78 3.05
CA GLY A 137 8.87 0.86 3.73
C GLY A 137 8.48 -0.62 3.61
N ALA A 138 7.27 -0.98 4.04
CA ALA A 138 6.74 -2.33 3.96
C ALA A 138 6.65 -2.85 2.51
N ALA A 139 6.25 -1.98 1.57
CA ALA A 139 6.19 -2.33 0.14
C ALA A 139 7.56 -2.63 -0.47
N ARG A 140 8.60 -1.85 -0.13
CA ARG A 140 9.99 -2.11 -0.55
C ARG A 140 10.50 -3.43 0.03
N GLN A 141 10.23 -3.68 1.32
CA GLN A 141 10.64 -4.91 1.99
C GLN A 141 9.95 -6.14 1.38
N SER A 142 8.64 -6.06 1.15
CA SER A 142 7.87 -7.12 0.48
C SER A 142 8.42 -7.42 -0.92
N PHE A 143 8.72 -6.39 -1.71
CA PHE A 143 9.31 -6.56 -3.04
C PHE A 143 10.67 -7.27 -2.96
N ALA A 144 11.51 -6.90 -2.00
CA ALA A 144 12.81 -7.54 -1.79
C ALA A 144 12.66 -9.02 -1.38
N HIS A 145 11.71 -9.35 -0.52
CA HIS A 145 11.44 -10.73 -0.10
C HIS A 145 10.90 -11.60 -1.25
N PHE A 146 9.95 -11.09 -2.05
CA PHE A 146 9.48 -11.80 -3.24
C PHE A 146 10.58 -11.93 -4.30
N SER A 147 11.43 -10.91 -4.46
CA SER A 147 12.60 -11.00 -5.35
C SER A 147 13.54 -12.12 -4.91
N GLN A 148 13.78 -12.27 -3.61
CA GLN A 148 14.59 -13.36 -3.06
C GLN A 148 13.97 -14.74 -3.32
N LEU A 149 12.65 -14.89 -3.15
CA LEU A 149 11.92 -16.11 -3.52
C LEU A 149 12.15 -16.46 -4.99
N LEU A 150 11.92 -15.50 -5.90
CA LEU A 150 12.02 -15.75 -7.34
C LEU A 150 13.46 -16.01 -7.80
N ALA A 151 14.44 -15.40 -7.15
CA ALA A 151 15.85 -15.63 -7.45
C ALA A 151 16.30 -17.04 -7.04
N ARG A 152 15.79 -17.57 -5.91
CA ARG A 152 16.19 -18.88 -5.38
C ARG A 152 15.33 -20.03 -5.88
N TYR A 153 14.02 -19.81 -6.01
CA TYR A 153 13.02 -20.81 -6.37
C TYR A 153 12.13 -20.31 -7.52
N PRO A 154 12.69 -20.07 -8.72
CA PRO A 154 11.94 -19.52 -9.86
C PRO A 154 10.77 -20.42 -10.33
N ASN A 155 10.85 -21.72 -10.04
CA ASN A 155 9.87 -22.76 -10.38
C ASN A 155 8.95 -23.14 -9.21
N SER A 156 9.01 -22.41 -8.09
CA SER A 156 8.08 -22.63 -6.97
C SER A 156 6.62 -22.49 -7.42
N GLN A 157 5.73 -23.27 -6.81
CA GLN A 157 4.29 -23.11 -6.98
C GLN A 157 3.79 -21.70 -6.62
N TYR A 158 4.51 -20.98 -5.76
CA TYR A 158 4.17 -19.62 -5.32
C TYR A 158 4.73 -18.52 -6.23
N ALA A 159 5.63 -18.87 -7.16
CA ALA A 159 6.29 -17.89 -8.03
C ALA A 159 5.31 -17.07 -8.90
N PRO A 160 4.25 -17.63 -9.49
CA PRO A 160 3.28 -16.84 -10.26
C PRO A 160 2.58 -15.75 -9.43
N ASP A 161 2.19 -16.06 -8.18
CA ASP A 161 1.55 -15.09 -7.30
C ASP A 161 2.52 -14.00 -6.85
N ALA A 162 3.74 -14.39 -6.45
CA ALA A 162 4.80 -13.46 -6.09
C ALA A 162 5.12 -12.47 -7.22
N ARG A 163 5.19 -12.93 -8.49
CA ARG A 163 5.39 -12.04 -9.66
C ARG A 163 4.28 -11.00 -9.80
N LYS A 164 3.01 -11.41 -9.63
CA LYS A 164 1.87 -10.48 -9.70
C LYS A 164 1.95 -9.42 -8.60
N ARG A 165 2.26 -9.83 -7.37
CA ARG A 165 2.46 -8.90 -6.24
C ARG A 165 3.62 -7.96 -6.47
N MET A 166 4.74 -8.44 -7.03
CA MET A 166 5.87 -7.59 -7.37
C MET A 166 5.53 -6.54 -8.42
N ILE A 167 4.70 -6.86 -9.42
CA ILE A 167 4.20 -5.86 -10.40
C ILE A 167 3.38 -4.79 -9.68
N TYR A 168 2.44 -5.19 -8.82
CA TYR A 168 1.64 -4.27 -8.01
C TYR A 168 2.53 -3.36 -7.15
N LEU A 169 3.45 -3.95 -6.39
CA LEU A 169 4.38 -3.22 -5.51
C LEU A 169 5.25 -2.26 -6.32
N ARG A 170 5.74 -2.66 -7.49
CA ARG A 170 6.52 -1.80 -8.40
C ARG A 170 5.70 -0.59 -8.86
N ASN A 171 4.43 -0.78 -9.21
CA ASN A 171 3.53 0.30 -9.58
C ASN A 171 3.25 1.24 -8.41
N LEU A 172 3.02 0.69 -7.21
CA LEU A 172 2.80 1.45 -5.98
C LEU A 172 4.01 2.32 -5.64
N LEU A 173 5.21 1.74 -5.67
CA LEU A 173 6.46 2.45 -5.39
C LEU A 173 6.74 3.57 -6.41
N ALA A 174 6.48 3.31 -7.70
CA ALA A 174 6.62 4.32 -8.74
C ALA A 174 5.64 5.48 -8.54
N ARG A 175 4.38 5.18 -8.19
CA ARG A 175 3.35 6.18 -7.92
C ARG A 175 3.67 7.02 -6.69
N TYR A 176 4.25 6.43 -5.64
CA TYR A 176 4.75 7.17 -4.48
C TYR A 176 5.75 8.27 -4.86
N GLU A 177 6.70 7.97 -5.75
CA GLU A 177 7.66 8.97 -6.23
C GLU A 177 6.97 10.13 -6.98
N ILE A 178 5.88 9.88 -7.71
CA ILE A 178 5.05 10.91 -8.34
C ILE A 178 4.39 11.82 -7.29
N HIS A 179 3.85 11.26 -6.21
CA HIS A 179 3.28 12.07 -5.12
C HIS A 179 4.34 12.99 -4.49
N VAL A 180 5.53 12.46 -4.22
CA VAL A 180 6.64 13.24 -3.67
C VAL A 180 7.09 14.32 -4.66
N ALA A 181 7.16 14.01 -5.95
CA ALA A 181 7.52 14.97 -6.98
C ALA A 181 6.51 16.12 -7.11
N ASN A 182 5.21 15.79 -7.15
CA ASN A 182 4.12 16.78 -7.17
C ASN A 182 4.17 17.71 -5.94
N TYR A 183 4.49 17.16 -4.77
CA TYR A 183 4.71 17.95 -3.56
C TYR A 183 5.91 18.91 -3.69
N TYR A 184 7.02 18.46 -4.27
CA TYR A 184 8.18 19.33 -4.52
C TYR A 184 7.89 20.42 -5.55
N LEU A 185 7.18 20.10 -6.64
CA LEU A 185 6.73 21.09 -7.63
C LEU A 185 5.91 22.20 -6.96
N LYS A 186 4.94 21.81 -6.13
CA LYS A 186 4.10 22.76 -5.39
C LYS A 186 4.89 23.70 -4.47
N ARG A 187 6.06 23.25 -3.99
CA ARG A 187 6.94 24.04 -3.11
C ARG A 187 8.04 24.81 -3.84
N GLY A 188 8.07 24.77 -5.18
CA GLY A 188 9.14 25.41 -5.96
C GLY A 188 10.47 24.65 -5.95
N ALA A 189 10.50 23.42 -5.45
CA ALA A 189 11.72 22.61 -5.37
C ALA A 189 11.93 21.80 -6.67
N TYR A 190 12.14 22.49 -7.78
CA TYR A 190 12.11 21.89 -9.13
C TYR A 190 13.23 20.86 -9.37
N ILE A 191 14.43 21.08 -8.82
CA ILE A 191 15.53 20.09 -8.90
C ILE A 191 15.11 18.77 -8.22
N ALA A 192 14.48 18.86 -7.05
CA ALA A 192 14.02 17.68 -6.32
C ALA A 192 12.90 16.96 -7.09
N ALA A 193 11.94 17.71 -7.66
CA ALA A 193 10.90 17.15 -8.50
C ALA A 193 11.46 16.44 -9.75
N ALA A 194 12.38 17.08 -10.48
CA ALA A 194 13.05 16.50 -11.64
C ALA A 194 13.78 15.20 -11.28
N ASN A 195 14.50 15.17 -10.15
CA ASN A 195 15.19 13.98 -9.69
C ASN A 195 14.24 12.81 -9.38
N ARG A 196 13.06 13.10 -8.82
CA ARG A 196 12.02 12.08 -8.56
C ARG A 196 11.44 11.52 -9.85
N GLY A 197 11.11 12.38 -10.81
CA GLY A 197 10.66 11.95 -12.15
C GLY A 197 11.73 11.10 -12.85
N ARG A 198 12.98 11.56 -12.88
CA ARG A 198 14.10 10.82 -13.44
C ARG A 198 14.27 9.44 -12.80
N TYR A 199 14.18 9.36 -11.47
CA TYR A 199 14.28 8.10 -10.75
C TYR A 199 13.20 7.09 -11.18
N VAL A 200 11.97 7.54 -11.43
CA VAL A 200 10.88 6.69 -11.97
C VAL A 200 11.19 6.20 -13.36
N VAL A 201 11.65 7.08 -14.26
CA VAL A 201 12.00 6.69 -15.63
C VAL A 201 13.16 5.69 -15.66
N GLU A 202 14.16 5.87 -14.80
CA GLU A 202 15.34 5.00 -14.75
C GLU A 202 15.06 3.64 -14.08
N ASN A 203 14.30 3.62 -12.98
CA ASN A 203 14.19 2.43 -12.11
C ASN A 203 12.82 1.73 -12.22
N PHE A 204 11.79 2.45 -12.64
CA PHE A 204 10.40 1.99 -12.70
C PHE A 204 9.83 2.01 -14.14
N GLN A 205 10.67 1.69 -15.12
CA GLN A 205 10.25 1.47 -16.50
C GLN A 205 9.04 0.52 -16.57
N GLN A 206 8.15 0.79 -17.55
CA GLN A 206 6.89 0.09 -17.83
C GLN A 206 5.79 0.23 -16.76
N THR A 207 6.02 0.96 -15.67
CA THR A 207 4.96 1.25 -14.71
C THR A 207 4.00 2.33 -15.26
N PRO A 208 2.72 2.33 -14.84
CA PRO A 208 1.75 3.38 -15.17
C PRO A 208 2.14 4.80 -14.75
N ALA A 209 3.17 4.95 -13.91
CA ALA A 209 3.64 6.24 -13.39
C ALA A 209 4.68 6.92 -14.29
N VAL A 210 5.28 6.19 -15.25
CA VAL A 210 6.26 6.74 -16.20
C VAL A 210 5.76 7.98 -16.97
N PRO A 211 4.54 8.02 -17.53
CA PRO A 211 4.07 9.21 -18.23
C PRO A 211 4.00 10.45 -17.32
N ASP A 212 3.51 10.30 -16.09
CA ASP A 212 3.48 11.40 -15.11
C ASP A 212 4.91 11.85 -14.72
N ALA A 213 5.85 10.91 -14.61
CA ALA A 213 7.25 11.20 -14.32
C ALA A 213 7.91 12.05 -15.43
N LEU A 214 7.64 11.71 -16.69
CA LEU A 214 8.12 12.48 -17.83
C LEU A 214 7.50 13.88 -17.84
N ALA A 215 6.20 14.01 -17.56
CA ALA A 215 5.54 15.31 -17.48
C ALA A 215 6.10 16.19 -16.35
N ILE A 216 6.39 15.60 -15.18
CA ILE A 216 7.11 16.25 -14.08
C ILE A 216 8.49 16.74 -14.53
N MET A 217 9.25 15.91 -15.27
CA MET A 217 10.56 16.29 -15.78
C MET A 217 10.47 17.47 -16.74
N VAL A 218 9.56 17.43 -17.72
CA VAL A 218 9.33 18.54 -18.66
C VAL A 218 9.03 19.84 -17.91
N GLN A 219 8.07 19.80 -16.98
CA GLN A 219 7.70 20.98 -16.20
C GLN A 219 8.86 21.50 -15.35
N SER A 220 9.58 20.60 -14.68
CA SER A 220 10.69 20.97 -13.79
C SER A 220 11.86 21.56 -14.56
N TYR A 221 12.23 20.96 -15.70
CA TYR A 221 13.33 21.45 -16.53
C TYR A 221 13.00 22.79 -17.18
N HIS A 222 11.75 23.02 -17.59
CA HIS A 222 11.31 24.33 -18.06
C HIS A 222 11.46 25.41 -16.98
N LEU A 223 11.03 25.13 -15.74
CA LEU A 223 11.15 26.07 -14.62
C LEU A 223 12.60 26.28 -14.14
N LEU A 224 13.53 25.43 -14.59
CA LEU A 224 14.96 25.53 -14.33
C LEU A 224 15.74 26.09 -15.53
N GLU A 225 15.06 26.48 -16.61
CA GLU A 225 15.68 26.96 -17.86
C GLU A 225 16.66 25.93 -18.48
N MET A 226 16.33 24.64 -18.36
CA MET A 226 17.10 23.52 -18.91
C MET A 226 16.43 22.95 -20.17
N ASP A 227 16.39 23.75 -21.23
CA ASP A 227 15.57 23.48 -22.42
C ASP A 227 15.89 22.14 -23.11
N ASP A 228 17.16 21.77 -23.24
CA ASP A 228 17.56 20.51 -23.87
C ASP A 228 16.99 19.27 -23.14
N LEU A 229 17.05 19.28 -21.80
CA LEU A 229 16.52 18.20 -20.99
C LEU A 229 14.99 18.17 -21.00
N GLY A 230 14.37 19.36 -20.97
CA GLY A 230 12.93 19.52 -21.10
C GLY A 230 12.42 18.97 -22.43
N GLN A 231 13.06 19.34 -23.54
CA GLN A 231 12.68 18.92 -24.88
C GLN A 231 12.87 17.41 -25.09
N ASN A 232 13.98 16.83 -24.62
CA ASN A 232 14.18 15.38 -24.71
C ASN A 232 13.12 14.59 -23.93
N SER A 233 12.75 15.09 -22.74
CA SER A 233 11.69 14.49 -21.91
C SER A 233 10.33 14.62 -22.60
N LEU A 234 10.06 15.77 -23.23
CA LEU A 234 8.82 16.04 -23.95
C LEU A 234 8.67 15.16 -25.19
N GLN A 235 9.72 15.02 -26.00
CA GLN A 235 9.72 14.12 -27.15
C GLN A 235 9.44 12.67 -26.74
N THR A 236 10.04 12.22 -25.64
CA THR A 236 9.79 10.88 -25.09
C THR A 236 8.33 10.72 -24.64
N LEU A 237 7.76 11.73 -23.98
CA LEU A 237 6.36 11.74 -23.56
C LEU A 237 5.41 11.72 -24.77
N GLN A 238 5.65 12.54 -25.78
CA GLN A 238 4.85 12.62 -27.00
C GLN A 238 4.88 11.30 -27.78
N ALA A 239 6.07 10.69 -27.94
CA ALA A 239 6.25 9.48 -28.72
C ALA A 239 5.56 8.26 -28.08
N ASN A 240 5.60 8.15 -26.76
CA ASN A 240 5.12 6.96 -26.05
C ASN A 240 3.73 7.13 -25.42
N TYR A 241 3.36 8.37 -25.07
CA TYR A 241 2.15 8.68 -24.31
C TYR A 241 1.43 9.93 -24.86
N PRO A 242 1.05 9.96 -26.15
CA PRO A 242 0.45 11.13 -26.79
C PRO A 242 -0.92 11.55 -26.23
N LYS A 243 -1.56 10.68 -25.43
CA LYS A 243 -2.85 10.94 -24.77
C LYS A 243 -2.69 11.48 -23.34
N HIS A 244 -1.48 11.81 -22.91
CA HIS A 244 -1.24 12.28 -21.55
C HIS A 244 -1.93 13.63 -21.30
N PRO A 245 -2.61 13.86 -20.16
CA PRO A 245 -3.39 15.08 -19.90
C PRO A 245 -2.59 16.39 -19.91
N ALA A 246 -1.28 16.31 -19.72
CA ALA A 246 -0.40 17.49 -19.80
C ALA A 246 -0.09 17.93 -21.24
N LEU A 247 -0.49 17.16 -22.25
CA LEU A 247 -0.29 17.50 -23.66
C LEU A 247 -1.57 18.12 -24.24
N ALA A 248 -1.41 19.23 -24.96
CA ALA A 248 -2.46 19.81 -25.78
C ALA A 248 -2.73 18.95 -27.03
N LYS A 249 -3.85 19.19 -27.72
CA LYS A 249 -4.23 18.43 -28.93
C LYS A 249 -3.21 18.49 -30.06
N ASN A 250 -2.43 19.57 -30.13
CA ASN A 250 -1.35 19.74 -31.09
C ASN A 250 -0.03 19.06 -30.66
N GLY A 251 -0.01 18.43 -29.49
CA GLY A 251 1.16 17.77 -28.90
C GLY A 251 1.99 18.66 -27.99
N ASP A 252 1.73 19.96 -27.91
CA ASP A 252 2.51 20.87 -27.08
C ASP A 252 2.28 20.62 -25.58
N PHE A 253 3.30 20.85 -24.77
CA PHE A 253 3.17 20.72 -23.32
C PHE A 253 2.42 21.92 -22.72
N ASN A 254 1.42 21.63 -21.88
CA ASN A 254 0.69 22.66 -21.15
C ASN A 254 1.42 23.00 -19.83
N PHE A 255 2.28 24.03 -19.86
CA PHE A 255 3.01 24.50 -18.66
C PHE A 255 2.11 25.14 -17.58
N GLN A 256 0.85 25.46 -17.91
CA GLN A 256 -0.12 25.93 -16.92
C GLN A 256 -0.76 24.76 -16.14
N HIS A 257 -0.54 23.51 -16.57
CA HIS A 257 -1.09 22.32 -15.92
C HIS A 257 -0.66 22.22 -14.44
N SER A 258 0.61 22.49 -14.12
CA SER A 258 1.08 22.51 -12.73
C SER A 258 0.66 23.76 -11.95
N SER A 259 0.32 24.86 -12.63
CA SER A 259 -0.02 26.13 -11.96
C SER A 259 -1.34 26.06 -11.20
N ARG A 260 -2.22 25.10 -11.54
CA ARG A 260 -3.47 24.84 -10.83
C ARG A 260 -3.26 24.17 -9.45
N LEU A 261 -2.04 23.76 -9.09
CA LEU A 261 -1.68 23.05 -7.82
C LEU A 261 -2.07 23.81 -6.53
N GLY A 262 -2.40 25.11 -6.66
CA GLY A 262 -2.66 26.04 -5.55
C GLY A 262 -4.11 26.52 -5.39
N ASP A 263 -5.00 26.32 -6.36
CA ASP A 263 -6.33 26.94 -6.36
C ASP A 263 -7.34 26.18 -5.47
N ARG A 264 -7.18 26.32 -4.15
CA ARG A 264 -8.16 25.87 -3.16
C ARG A 264 -9.18 26.96 -2.89
N SER A 265 -10.47 26.61 -3.01
CA SER A 265 -11.56 27.50 -2.59
C SER A 265 -11.41 27.88 -1.10
N TRP A 266 -11.80 29.09 -0.74
CA TRP A 266 -11.84 29.55 0.66
C TRP A 266 -12.69 28.61 1.55
N VAL A 267 -13.71 27.96 0.98
CA VAL A 267 -14.56 26.97 1.65
C VAL A 267 -13.73 25.74 2.06
N SER A 268 -12.77 25.32 1.24
CA SER A 268 -11.87 24.21 1.54
C SER A 268 -11.02 24.52 2.79
N TYR A 269 -10.52 25.75 2.93
CA TYR A 269 -9.79 26.17 4.14
C TYR A 269 -10.69 26.23 5.37
N ALA A 270 -11.87 26.83 5.25
CA ALA A 270 -12.81 26.99 6.37
C ALA A 270 -13.34 25.65 6.90
N THR A 271 -13.41 24.64 6.04
CA THR A 271 -14.00 23.33 6.36
C THR A 271 -12.94 22.23 6.49
N PHE A 272 -11.65 22.59 6.50
CA PHE A 272 -10.53 21.64 6.47
C PHE A 272 -10.67 20.58 5.35
N GLY A 273 -11.24 20.96 4.21
CA GLY A 273 -11.47 20.07 3.07
C GLY A 273 -12.65 19.11 3.23
N LEU A 274 -13.57 19.33 4.19
CA LEU A 274 -14.74 18.47 4.40
C LEU A 274 -15.75 18.53 3.24
N PHE A 275 -15.89 19.69 2.59
CA PHE A 275 -16.91 19.90 1.54
C PHE A 275 -16.34 20.19 0.14
N ASP A 276 -15.08 20.64 0.04
CA ASP A 276 -14.40 20.88 -1.25
C ASP A 276 -13.03 20.21 -1.21
N LYS A 277 -13.05 18.88 -1.31
CA LYS A 277 -11.88 18.01 -1.38
C LYS A 277 -11.40 17.91 -2.83
N LYS A 278 -10.99 19.05 -3.41
CA LYS A 278 -10.20 19.02 -4.65
C LYS A 278 -8.80 18.55 -4.31
N ASP A 279 -8.46 17.35 -4.77
CA ASP A 279 -7.06 16.90 -4.75
C ASP A 279 -6.23 17.96 -5.49
N PRO A 280 -5.10 18.41 -4.92
CA PRO A 280 -4.27 19.42 -5.59
C PRO A 280 -3.86 18.85 -6.95
N PRO A 281 -4.06 19.56 -8.06
CA PRO A 281 -3.85 19.00 -9.41
C PRO A 281 -2.36 18.81 -9.67
N GLY A 282 -1.82 17.67 -9.26
CA GLY A 282 -0.52 17.17 -9.69
C GLY A 282 -0.68 16.32 -10.95
N PHE A 283 0.45 15.92 -11.52
CA PHE A 283 0.43 14.94 -12.61
C PHE A 283 -0.09 13.61 -12.05
N ASP A 284 -1.30 13.23 -12.48
CA ASP A 284 -1.95 11.99 -12.10
C ASP A 284 -2.78 11.45 -13.28
N SER A 285 -2.17 10.58 -14.07
CA SER A 285 -2.80 9.91 -15.19
C SER A 285 -3.19 8.45 -14.87
N ARG A 286 -3.42 8.11 -13.58
CA ARG A 286 -3.81 6.74 -13.17
C ARG A 286 -5.04 6.22 -13.91
N VAL A 287 -6.05 7.05 -14.10
CA VAL A 287 -7.29 6.67 -14.79
C VAL A 287 -7.03 6.20 -16.23
N LEU A 288 -5.98 6.73 -16.88
CA LEU A 288 -5.64 6.41 -18.27
C LEU A 288 -4.67 5.23 -18.39
N TYR A 289 -3.68 5.14 -17.49
CA TYR A 289 -2.56 4.20 -17.63
C TYR A 289 -2.53 3.09 -16.58
N ASN A 290 -3.34 3.16 -15.52
CA ASN A 290 -3.44 2.13 -14.49
C ASN A 290 -4.81 1.42 -14.54
N PRO A 291 -4.88 0.16 -15.01
CA PRO A 291 -6.11 -0.61 -15.08
C PRO A 291 -6.84 -0.80 -13.75
N GLU A 292 -6.12 -0.76 -12.61
CA GLU A 292 -6.72 -0.88 -11.28
C GLU A 292 -7.64 0.31 -10.97
N TYR A 293 -7.28 1.51 -11.45
CA TYR A 293 -8.04 2.76 -11.21
C TYR A 293 -9.06 3.06 -12.32
N ALA A 294 -8.91 2.44 -13.49
CA ALA A 294 -9.82 2.64 -14.62
C ALA A 294 -11.26 2.15 -14.33
N ASN A 295 -11.44 1.23 -13.38
CA ASN A 295 -12.73 0.60 -13.06
C ASN A 295 -13.39 1.11 -11.77
N GLU A 296 -12.77 2.05 -11.04
CA GLU A 296 -13.28 2.54 -9.73
C GLU A 296 -14.42 3.58 -9.84
N GLY A 297 -15.15 3.62 -10.95
CA GLY A 297 -16.38 4.43 -11.07
C GLY A 297 -16.16 5.95 -11.16
N ASN A 298 -14.94 6.40 -11.44
CA ASN A 298 -14.61 7.83 -11.57
C ASN A 298 -14.96 8.38 -12.98
N PHE A 299 -16.21 8.16 -13.40
CA PHE A 299 -16.74 8.64 -14.70
C PHE A 299 -16.52 10.15 -14.86
N ASP A 300 -16.67 10.93 -13.79
CA ASP A 300 -16.53 12.39 -13.81
C ASP A 300 -15.09 12.86 -14.08
N GLN A 301 -14.06 12.15 -13.57
CA GLN A 301 -12.65 12.54 -13.78
C GLN A 301 -12.18 12.19 -15.21
N ALA A 302 -12.60 11.04 -15.74
CA ALA A 302 -12.29 10.66 -17.12
C ALA A 302 -12.92 11.64 -18.13
N GLU A 303 -14.13 12.14 -17.86
CA GLU A 303 -14.78 13.19 -18.65
C GLU A 303 -14.11 14.56 -18.46
N GLN A 304 -13.64 14.90 -17.26
CA GLN A 304 -12.89 16.12 -17.00
C GLN A 304 -11.58 16.21 -17.80
N TYR A 305 -10.91 15.08 -18.06
CA TYR A 305 -9.74 15.03 -18.95
C TYR A 305 -10.10 15.07 -20.44
N GLN A 306 -11.37 14.86 -20.81
CA GLN A 306 -11.86 14.88 -22.18
C GLN A 306 -12.53 16.21 -22.57
N GLN A 307 -12.97 17.02 -21.58
CA GLN A 307 -13.60 18.31 -21.83
C GLN A 307 -12.55 19.43 -22.04
N PRO A 308 -12.70 20.26 -23.09
CA PRO A 308 -11.78 21.35 -23.37
C PRO A 308 -11.86 22.45 -22.31
N ASP A 309 -10.73 23.11 -22.02
CA ASP A 309 -10.72 24.43 -21.40
C ASP A 309 -11.45 25.42 -22.34
N SER A 310 -12.76 25.53 -22.20
CA SER A 310 -13.54 26.64 -22.73
C SER A 310 -14.40 27.22 -21.60
N GLU A 311 -14.15 28.52 -21.38
CA GLU A 311 -14.85 29.46 -20.51
C GLU A 311 -14.43 29.46 -19.03
N GLN A 312 -13.77 30.57 -18.67
CA GLN A 312 -13.63 31.09 -17.32
C GLN A 312 -14.94 30.89 -16.54
N GLY A 313 -14.87 30.09 -15.48
CA GLY A 313 -16.00 29.87 -14.60
C GLY A 313 -16.59 31.19 -14.15
N ARG A 314 -17.87 31.41 -14.46
CA ARG A 314 -18.62 32.60 -14.07
C ARG A 314 -18.44 32.84 -12.57
N SER A 315 -17.90 34.01 -12.23
CA SER A 315 -17.78 34.46 -10.84
C SER A 315 -19.14 34.35 -10.15
N TRP A 316 -19.15 33.84 -8.91
CA TRP A 316 -20.35 33.77 -8.07
C TRP A 316 -21.11 35.10 -7.95
N LEU A 317 -20.39 36.22 -8.08
CA LEU A 317 -20.95 37.55 -8.17
C LEU A 317 -21.87 37.70 -9.40
N ASN A 318 -21.49 37.17 -10.56
CA ASN A 318 -22.33 37.22 -11.77
C ASN A 318 -23.62 36.40 -11.66
N VAL A 319 -23.60 35.33 -10.86
CA VAL A 319 -24.79 34.52 -10.55
C VAL A 319 -25.71 35.26 -9.59
N LEU A 320 -25.16 35.92 -8.57
CA LEU A 320 -25.94 36.69 -7.59
C LEU A 320 -26.47 38.01 -8.12
N THR A 321 -25.75 38.64 -9.05
CA THR A 321 -26.15 39.93 -9.63
C THR A 321 -26.90 39.77 -10.95
N PHE A 322 -27.26 38.54 -11.36
CA PHE A 322 -27.90 38.25 -12.65
C PHE A 322 -27.26 39.01 -13.83
N GLY A 323 -25.92 39.07 -13.85
CA GLY A 323 -25.17 39.75 -14.92
C GLY A 323 -25.23 41.28 -14.93
N LEU A 324 -25.61 41.95 -13.84
CA LEU A 324 -25.63 43.42 -13.80
C LEU A 324 -24.24 44.08 -13.70
N PHE A 325 -23.17 43.35 -13.38
CA PHE A 325 -21.86 43.94 -13.09
C PHE A 325 -20.63 43.12 -13.51
N GLY A 326 -20.74 42.19 -14.45
CA GLY A 326 -19.57 41.40 -14.87
C GLY A 326 -19.60 40.91 -16.30
#